data_AF-A0A967KGL7-F1
#
_entry.id   AF-A0A967KGL7-F1
#
_cell.length_a   1.000
_cell.length_b   1.000
_cell.length_c   1.000
_cell.angle_alpha   90.00
_cell.angle_beta   90.00
_cell.angle_gamma   90.00
#
_symmetry.space_group_name_H-M   'P 1'
#
loop_
_entity.id
_entity.type
_entity.pdbx_description
1 polymer ?
#
loop_
_entity_poly.entity_id
_entity_poly.type
_entity_poly.pdbx_seq_one_letter_code
_entity_poly.pdbx_strand_id
1 'polypeptide(L)'
;MSWYQVERMLLKRDDNAAAALGADQLARSIGPEAIVRYLAAIRSRGKIGMAHGARAYIGAAFAFGMKSEHDYTRRDLSSRWGIVTNPAAAIPTDLEALRVGDRFLTPREFRLFWAWLVSNNMRSGSVSAIQLIMVTGQRVQEILSLTETQYDRLERLLIWKNQEWLATFIAFASHRDGDPRRTHRQ
;
A
#
# COMPACT_ATOMS: atom_id res chain seq x y z
N MET A 1 2.75 1.70 -2.68
CA MET A 1 2.26 1.13 -1.40
C MET A 1 1.01 0.33 -1.72
N SER A 2 0.89 -0.93 -1.30
CA SER A 2 -0.20 -1.79 -1.77
C SER A 2 -1.45 -1.64 -0.88
N TRP A 3 -2.61 -1.42 -1.49
CA TRP A 3 -3.92 -1.39 -0.81
C TRP A 3 -4.12 -2.60 0.13
N TYR A 4 -3.67 -3.77 -0.32
CA TYR A 4 -3.72 -5.01 0.46
C TYR A 4 -3.01 -4.88 1.82
N GLN A 5 -1.88 -4.17 1.89
CA GLN A 5 -1.15 -3.99 3.15
C GLN A 5 -1.93 -3.11 4.13
N VAL A 6 -2.57 -2.05 3.64
CA VAL A 6 -3.41 -1.14 4.45
C VAL A 6 -4.61 -1.90 5.00
N GLU A 7 -5.35 -2.57 4.11
CA GLU A 7 -6.53 -3.36 4.46
C GLU A 7 -6.19 -4.48 5.44
N ARG A 8 -5.06 -5.18 5.23
CA ARG A 8 -4.60 -6.22 6.15
C ARG A 8 -4.27 -5.67 7.54
N MET A 9 -3.61 -4.51 7.60
CA MET A 9 -3.21 -3.89 8.86
C MET A 9 -4.39 -3.35 9.66
N LEU A 10 -5.36 -2.75 8.96
CA LEU A 10 -6.48 -2.09 9.60
C LEU A 10 -7.65 -3.03 9.89
N LEU A 11 -7.93 -4.02 9.03
CA LEU A 11 -9.19 -4.75 9.03
C LEU A 11 -9.08 -6.28 9.04
N LYS A 12 -8.13 -6.88 8.29
CA LYS A 12 -8.18 -8.34 8.03
C LYS A 12 -7.35 -9.23 8.97
N ARG A 13 -6.36 -8.70 9.69
CA ARG A 13 -5.51 -9.49 10.58
C ARG A 13 -6.20 -9.76 11.92
N ASP A 14 -5.89 -10.85 12.61
CA ASP A 14 -6.51 -11.14 13.92
C ASP A 14 -6.19 -10.08 14.98
N ASP A 15 -4.97 -9.52 14.96
CA ASP A 15 -4.53 -8.36 15.74
C ASP A 15 -4.53 -7.07 14.89
N ASN A 16 -5.60 -6.84 14.12
CA ASN A 16 -5.78 -5.62 13.33
C ASN A 16 -6.07 -4.39 14.21
N ALA A 17 -5.84 -3.22 13.64
CA ALA A 17 -6.03 -1.96 14.36
C ALA A 17 -7.50 -1.72 14.78
N ALA A 18 -8.48 -2.06 13.94
CA ALA A 18 -9.89 -1.84 14.29
C ALA A 18 -10.30 -2.65 15.53
N ALA A 19 -9.99 -3.94 15.57
CA ALA A 19 -10.25 -4.80 16.72
C ALA A 19 -9.52 -4.34 17.97
N ALA A 20 -8.23 -3.96 17.85
CA ALA A 20 -7.43 -3.52 18.98
C ALA A 20 -7.84 -2.16 19.56
N LEU A 21 -8.39 -1.27 18.73
CA LEU A 21 -8.87 0.05 19.16
C LEU A 21 -10.32 0.01 19.67
N GLY A 22 -11.07 -1.06 19.36
CA GLY A 22 -12.49 -1.20 19.70
C GLY A 22 -13.36 -0.97 18.47
N ALA A 23 -13.51 -2.01 17.65
CA ALA A 23 -14.30 -1.98 16.42
C ALA A 23 -15.79 -1.66 16.66
N ASP A 24 -16.25 -1.87 17.89
CA ASP A 24 -17.57 -1.60 18.43
C ASP A 24 -17.72 -0.18 19.00
N GLN A 25 -16.63 0.56 19.15
CA GLN A 25 -16.64 1.92 19.68
C GLN A 25 -16.80 2.97 18.58
N LEU A 26 -17.37 4.11 18.96
CA LEU A 26 -17.46 5.26 18.06
C LEU A 26 -16.05 5.80 17.79
N ALA A 27 -15.75 6.12 16.53
CA ALA A 27 -14.43 6.65 16.17
C ALA A 27 -14.03 7.89 17.01
N ARG A 28 -14.98 8.76 17.35
CA ARG A 28 -14.76 9.95 18.18
C ARG A 28 -14.30 9.68 19.63
N SER A 29 -14.52 8.47 20.17
CA SER A 29 -14.09 8.11 21.52
C SER A 29 -12.69 7.52 21.58
N ILE A 30 -12.05 7.27 20.43
CA ILE A 30 -10.70 6.73 20.37
C ILE A 30 -9.68 7.84 20.66
N GLY A 31 -9.03 7.75 21.82
CA GLY A 31 -7.95 8.64 22.23
C GLY A 31 -6.55 8.20 21.77
N PRO A 32 -5.55 9.09 21.82
CA PRO A 32 -4.15 8.77 21.51
C PRO A 32 -3.61 7.59 22.32
N GLU A 33 -4.04 7.41 23.56
CA GLU A 33 -3.57 6.37 24.48
C GLU A 33 -3.87 4.96 23.97
N ALA A 34 -5.04 4.76 23.36
CA ALA A 34 -5.41 3.48 22.76
C ALA A 34 -4.48 3.11 21.60
N ILE A 35 -4.16 4.11 20.77
CA ILE A 35 -3.24 3.95 19.65
C ILE A 35 -1.83 3.68 20.16
N VAL A 36 -1.36 4.42 21.18
CA VAL A 36 -0.03 4.20 21.79
C VAL A 36 0.08 2.77 22.34
N ARG A 37 -0.93 2.27 23.05
CA ARG A 37 -0.93 0.87 23.55
C ARG A 37 -0.83 -0.14 22.40
N TYR A 38 -1.61 0.03 21.34
CA TYR A 38 -1.55 -0.83 20.15
C TYR A 38 -0.18 -0.80 19.47
N LEU A 39 0.38 0.38 19.26
CA LEU A 39 1.70 0.55 18.64
C LEU A 39 2.82 -0.02 19.50
N ALA A 40 2.75 0.17 20.83
CA ALA A 40 3.70 -0.36 21.78
C ALA A 40 3.74 -1.90 21.75
N ALA A 41 2.59 -2.56 21.62
CA ALA A 41 2.51 -4.02 21.49
C ALA A 41 3.11 -4.55 20.17
N ILE A 42 3.08 -3.78 19.09
CA ILE A 42 3.79 -4.13 17.84
C ILE A 42 5.30 -3.92 18.03
N ARG A 43 5.69 -2.79 18.64
CA ARG A 43 7.10 -2.44 18.87
C ARG A 43 7.79 -3.43 19.80
N SER A 44 7.14 -3.87 20.88
CA SER A 44 7.71 -4.83 21.84
C SER A 44 8.06 -6.18 21.21
N ARG A 45 7.42 -6.53 20.09
CA ARG A 45 7.75 -7.71 19.26
C ARG A 45 8.92 -7.47 18.29
N GLY A 46 9.64 -6.35 18.41
CA GLY A 46 10.73 -5.94 17.54
C GLY A 46 10.30 -5.50 16.13
N LYS A 47 9.00 -5.26 15.89
CA LYS A 47 8.47 -4.91 14.56
C LYS A 47 8.31 -3.39 14.38
N ILE A 48 9.42 -2.67 14.49
CA ILE A 48 9.45 -1.20 14.49
C ILE A 48 8.84 -0.59 13.21
N GLY A 49 9.22 -1.08 12.03
CA GLY A 49 8.65 -0.61 10.76
C GLY A 49 7.14 -0.87 10.63
N MET A 50 6.65 -1.96 11.22
CA MET A 50 5.22 -2.27 11.27
C MET A 50 4.48 -1.28 12.18
N ALA A 51 5.01 -0.99 13.37
CA ALA A 51 4.42 0.00 14.26
C ALA A 51 4.34 1.39 13.59
N HIS A 52 5.43 1.82 12.95
CA HIS A 52 5.45 3.09 12.21
C HIS A 52 4.40 3.13 11.09
N GLY A 53 4.30 2.06 10.30
CA GLY A 53 3.28 1.92 9.25
C GLY A 53 1.85 1.97 9.80
N ALA A 54 1.58 1.27 10.91
CA ALA A 54 0.28 1.30 11.59
C ALA A 54 -0.09 2.73 12.01
N ARG A 55 0.85 3.47 12.62
CA ARG A 55 0.62 4.87 13.01
C ARG A 55 0.19 5.71 11.80
N ALA A 56 0.91 5.59 10.70
CA ALA A 56 0.62 6.34 9.47
C ALA A 56 -0.75 5.99 8.89
N TYR A 57 -1.12 4.70 8.87
CA TYR A 57 -2.42 4.25 8.35
C TYR A 57 -3.58 4.67 9.24
N ILE A 58 -3.43 4.57 10.56
CA ILE A 58 -4.44 5.04 11.51
C ILE A 58 -4.62 6.54 11.34
N GLY A 59 -3.53 7.32 11.29
CA GLY A 59 -3.59 8.76 11.06
C GLY A 59 -4.29 9.12 9.74
N ALA A 60 -4.01 8.39 8.66
CA ALA A 60 -4.68 8.58 7.38
C ALA A 60 -6.19 8.23 7.43
N ALA A 61 -6.57 7.16 8.14
CA ALA A 61 -7.96 6.75 8.30
C ALA A 61 -8.79 7.80 9.06
N PHE A 62 -8.27 8.32 10.18
CA PHE A 62 -8.93 9.40 10.93
C PHE A 62 -8.98 10.70 10.12
N ALA A 63 -7.91 11.03 9.38
CA ALA A 63 -7.92 12.18 8.48
C ALA A 63 -8.95 12.04 7.35
N PHE A 64 -9.11 10.83 6.80
CA PHE A 64 -10.16 10.55 5.82
C PHE A 64 -11.55 10.77 6.43
N GLY A 65 -11.84 10.16 7.58
CA GLY A 65 -13.13 10.30 8.27
C GLY A 65 -13.51 11.76 8.54
N MET A 66 -12.56 12.56 9.03
CA MET A 66 -12.76 14.00 9.23
C MET A 66 -13.07 14.73 7.91
N LYS A 67 -12.28 14.48 6.85
CA LYS A 67 -12.48 15.15 5.55
C LYS A 67 -13.79 14.74 4.88
N SER A 68 -14.16 13.46 4.96
CA SER A 68 -15.40 12.97 4.36
C SER A 68 -16.66 13.52 5.01
N GLU A 69 -16.60 13.87 6.30
CA GLU A 69 -17.74 14.50 7.00
C GLU A 69 -17.89 15.99 6.67
N HIS A 70 -16.80 16.68 6.34
CA HIS A 70 -16.78 18.09 5.96
C HIS A 70 -16.76 18.30 4.44
N ASP A 71 -17.03 17.26 3.65
CA ASP A 71 -17.07 17.33 2.19
C ASP A 71 -18.38 17.96 1.73
N TYR A 72 -18.33 19.26 1.44
CA TYR A 72 -19.47 20.05 0.98
C TYR A 72 -20.00 19.64 -0.41
N THR A 73 -19.27 18.79 -1.15
CA THR A 73 -19.70 18.31 -2.47
C THR A 73 -20.63 17.10 -2.38
N ARG A 74 -20.69 16.43 -1.22
CA ARG A 74 -21.53 15.25 -0.99
C ARG A 74 -22.87 15.65 -0.39
N ARG A 75 -23.96 15.26 -1.05
CA ARG A 75 -25.34 15.61 -0.65
C ARG A 75 -25.89 14.71 0.46
N ASP A 76 -25.43 13.46 0.53
CA ASP A 76 -25.83 12.50 1.57
C ASP A 76 -24.61 12.08 2.41
N LEU A 77 -24.47 12.69 3.58
CA LEU A 77 -23.55 12.21 4.63
C LEU A 77 -24.23 11.08 5.40
N SER A 78 -24.31 9.89 4.81
CA SER A 78 -24.94 8.72 5.44
C SER A 78 -24.21 8.22 6.70
N SER A 79 -22.98 8.68 6.95
CA SER A 79 -22.22 8.36 8.15
C SER A 79 -21.50 9.62 8.67
N ARG A 80 -21.82 10.01 9.90
CA ARG A 80 -21.11 11.06 10.65
C ARG A 80 -20.22 10.37 11.68
N TRP A 81 -18.91 10.58 11.60
CA TRP A 81 -17.96 9.97 12.52
C TRP A 81 -17.76 10.83 13.78
N GLY A 82 -18.05 12.12 13.71
CA GLY A 82 -17.94 13.07 14.82
C GLY A 82 -16.50 13.27 15.31
N ILE A 83 -15.53 13.03 14.43
CA ILE A 83 -14.10 13.16 14.75
C ILE A 83 -13.73 14.64 14.68
N VAL A 84 -13.35 15.22 15.82
CA VAL A 84 -12.93 16.63 15.91
C VAL A 84 -11.43 16.78 15.74
N THR A 85 -10.65 15.82 16.25
CA THR A 85 -9.19 15.82 16.18
C THR A 85 -8.68 14.45 15.75
N ASN A 86 -7.51 14.41 15.10
CA ASN A 86 -6.88 13.15 14.75
C ASN A 86 -6.07 12.63 15.96
N PRO A 87 -6.48 11.54 16.61
CA PRO A 87 -5.80 11.03 17.80
C PRO A 87 -4.37 10.53 17.51
N ALA A 88 -4.04 10.22 16.25
CA ALA A 88 -2.68 9.83 15.87
C ALA A 88 -1.75 11.02 15.63
N ALA A 89 -2.26 12.26 15.53
CA ALA A 89 -1.44 13.43 15.17
C ALA A 89 -0.40 13.79 16.24
N ALA A 90 -0.71 13.56 17.52
CA ALA A 90 0.20 13.83 18.63
C ALA A 90 1.25 12.72 18.84
N ILE A 91 1.13 11.60 18.12
CA ILE A 91 2.03 10.44 18.29
C ILE A 91 3.26 10.68 17.39
N PRO A 92 4.48 10.75 17.95
CA PRO A 92 5.68 11.09 17.19
C PRO A 92 6.06 9.99 16.19
N THR A 93 6.84 10.39 15.19
CA THR A 93 7.35 9.49 14.15
C THR A 93 8.52 8.71 14.73
N ASP A 94 8.52 7.39 14.55
CA ASP A 94 9.67 6.57 14.91
C ASP A 94 10.79 6.72 13.87
N LEU A 95 11.85 7.44 14.19
CA LEU A 95 12.99 7.67 13.30
C LEU A 95 13.79 6.38 13.06
N GLU A 96 13.76 5.44 14.00
CA GLU A 96 14.42 4.15 13.84
C GLU A 96 13.76 3.32 12.73
N ALA A 97 12.43 3.43 12.61
CA ALA A 97 11.66 2.81 11.52
C ALA A 97 12.01 3.34 10.13
N LEU A 98 12.59 4.54 10.06
CA LEU A 98 12.98 5.20 8.81
C LEU A 98 14.43 4.92 8.43
N ARG A 99 15.19 4.20 9.26
CA ARG A 99 16.56 3.82 8.91
C ARG A 99 16.52 2.90 7.70
N VAL A 100 17.06 3.41 6.59
CA VAL A 100 17.29 2.63 5.39
C VAL A 100 18.50 1.72 5.65
N GLY A 101 18.48 0.50 5.10
CA GLY A 101 19.65 -0.38 5.18
C GLY A 101 20.77 0.16 4.30
N ASP A 102 21.97 0.31 4.87
CA ASP A 102 23.15 0.83 4.15
C ASP A 102 23.91 -0.25 3.37
N ARG A 103 23.43 -1.50 3.42
CA ARG A 103 24.08 -2.64 2.79
C ARG A 103 23.51 -2.89 1.40
N PHE A 104 24.34 -2.65 0.39
CA PHE A 104 24.10 -2.99 -1.01
C PHE A 104 25.16 -3.98 -1.49
N LEU A 105 24.86 -4.77 -2.54
CA LEU A 105 25.84 -5.67 -3.14
C LEU A 105 27.01 -4.88 -3.73
N THR A 106 28.23 -5.22 -3.35
CA THR A 106 29.42 -4.66 -4.00
C THR A 106 29.52 -5.17 -5.45
N PRO A 107 30.26 -4.49 -6.33
CA PRO A 107 30.44 -4.96 -7.71
C PRO A 107 30.99 -6.40 -7.81
N ARG A 108 31.85 -6.80 -6.85
CA ARG A 108 32.37 -8.17 -6.77
C ARG A 108 31.27 -9.17 -6.41
N GLU A 109 30.48 -8.88 -5.39
CA GLU A 109 29.38 -9.74 -4.95
C GLU A 109 28.29 -9.83 -6.00
N PHE A 110 27.99 -8.74 -6.70
CA PHE A 110 27.06 -8.72 -7.82
C PHE A 110 27.50 -9.70 -8.93
N ARG A 111 28.77 -9.68 -9.32
CA ARG A 111 29.32 -10.62 -10.31
C ARG A 111 29.29 -12.06 -9.82
N LEU A 112 29.67 -12.31 -8.57
CA LEU A 112 29.62 -13.65 -7.98
C LEU A 112 28.20 -14.18 -7.91
N PHE A 113 27.24 -13.34 -7.53
CA PHE A 113 25.83 -13.69 -7.48
C PHE A 113 25.27 -13.99 -8.88
N TRP A 114 25.63 -13.18 -9.88
CA TRP A 114 25.27 -13.47 -11.27
C TRP A 114 25.82 -14.82 -11.74
N ALA A 115 27.11 -15.08 -11.51
CA ALA A 115 27.73 -16.36 -11.90
C ALA A 115 27.05 -17.53 -11.19
N TRP A 116 26.76 -17.38 -9.89
CA TRP A 116 26.03 -18.36 -9.11
C TRP A 116 24.63 -18.63 -9.69
N LEU A 117 23.87 -17.60 -10.07
CA LEU A 117 22.55 -17.77 -10.70
C LEU A 117 22.62 -18.57 -12.01
N VAL A 118 23.62 -18.29 -12.85
CA VAL A 118 23.85 -19.02 -14.11
C VAL A 118 24.23 -20.48 -13.85
N SER A 119 25.15 -20.72 -12.92
CA SER A 119 25.66 -22.07 -12.63
C SER A 119 24.66 -22.97 -11.90
N ASN A 120 23.79 -22.40 -11.06
CA ASN A 120 22.84 -23.19 -10.28
C ASN A 120 21.58 -23.57 -11.05
N ASN A 121 21.46 -23.14 -12.32
CA ASN A 121 20.42 -23.49 -13.30
C ASN A 121 19.06 -23.84 -12.66
N MET A 122 18.61 -23.00 -11.70
CA MET A 122 17.30 -23.18 -11.11
C MET A 122 16.33 -22.93 -12.25
N ARG A 123 15.73 -24.00 -12.80
CA ARG A 123 14.76 -24.00 -13.91
C ARG A 123 13.44 -23.30 -13.55
N SER A 124 13.49 -22.29 -12.70
CA SER A 124 12.39 -21.46 -12.26
C SER A 124 12.47 -20.12 -12.98
N GLY A 125 11.32 -19.58 -13.43
CA GLY A 125 11.25 -18.23 -13.98
C GLY A 125 11.79 -17.14 -13.04
N SER A 126 11.98 -17.46 -11.75
CA SER A 126 12.58 -16.60 -10.75
C SER A 126 14.03 -16.20 -11.07
N VAL A 127 14.84 -17.07 -11.70
CA VAL A 127 16.23 -16.71 -12.06
C VAL A 127 16.23 -15.63 -13.14
N SER A 128 15.45 -15.81 -14.21
CA SER A 128 15.33 -14.81 -15.26
C SER A 128 14.76 -13.50 -14.74
N ALA A 129 13.79 -13.55 -13.83
CA ALA A 129 13.26 -12.36 -13.16
C ALA A 129 14.35 -11.63 -12.34
N ILE A 130 15.14 -12.35 -11.55
CA ILE A 130 16.25 -11.75 -10.77
C ILE A 130 17.30 -11.14 -11.71
N GLN A 131 17.65 -11.82 -12.79
CA GLN A 131 18.59 -11.30 -13.78
C GLN A 131 18.07 -10.03 -14.46
N LEU A 132 16.79 -9.98 -14.81
CA LEU A 132 16.16 -8.77 -15.34
C LEU A 132 16.19 -7.63 -14.32
N ILE A 133 15.91 -7.89 -13.04
CA ILE A 133 16.06 -6.89 -11.97
C ILE A 133 17.51 -6.37 -11.91
N MET A 134 18.49 -7.28 -11.94
CA MET A 134 19.90 -6.94 -11.86
C MET A 134 20.38 -6.07 -13.03
N VAL A 135 19.89 -6.30 -14.25
CA VAL A 135 20.32 -5.56 -15.45
C VAL A 135 19.54 -4.25 -15.62
N THR A 136 18.26 -4.21 -15.26
CA THR A 136 17.38 -3.06 -15.53
C THR A 136 17.15 -2.15 -14.33
N GLY A 137 17.44 -2.63 -13.11
CA GLY A 137 17.16 -1.92 -11.86
C GLY A 137 15.67 -1.76 -11.53
N GLN A 138 14.76 -2.38 -12.28
CA GLN A 138 13.33 -2.23 -12.07
C GLN A 138 12.84 -2.99 -10.83
N ARG A 139 11.67 -2.60 -10.31
CA ARG A 139 11.09 -3.24 -9.12
C ARG A 139 10.64 -4.65 -9.46
N VAL A 140 10.76 -5.55 -8.48
CA VAL A 140 10.32 -6.95 -8.63
C VAL A 140 8.89 -7.07 -9.17
N GLN A 141 7.98 -6.20 -8.73
CA GLN A 141 6.58 -6.20 -9.16
C GLN A 141 6.43 -5.83 -10.64
N GLU A 142 7.24 -4.88 -11.13
CA GLU A 142 7.21 -4.47 -12.53
C GLU A 142 7.72 -5.62 -13.42
N ILE A 143 8.81 -6.27 -13.02
CA ILE A 143 9.35 -7.44 -13.72
C ILE A 143 8.36 -8.61 -13.74
N LEU A 144 7.72 -8.91 -12.61
CA LEU A 144 6.73 -9.99 -12.53
C LEU A 144 5.43 -9.68 -13.28
N SER A 145 5.16 -8.40 -13.57
CA SER A 145 3.98 -7.97 -14.32
C SER A 145 4.20 -7.92 -15.84
N LEU A 146 5.41 -8.23 -16.32
CA LEU A 146 5.73 -8.17 -17.74
C LEU A 146 4.90 -9.18 -18.55
N THR A 147 4.30 -8.68 -19.63
CA THR A 147 3.61 -9.51 -20.63
C THR A 147 4.35 -9.48 -21.97
N GLU A 148 4.11 -10.47 -22.83
CA GLU A 148 4.78 -10.55 -24.14
C GLU A 148 4.60 -9.30 -25.01
N THR A 149 3.47 -8.61 -24.88
CA THR A 149 3.14 -7.37 -25.60
C THR A 149 4.02 -6.18 -25.23
N GLN A 150 4.77 -6.27 -24.15
CA GLN A 150 5.70 -5.24 -23.70
C GLN A 150 7.11 -5.44 -24.25
N TYR A 151 7.38 -6.57 -24.91
CA TYR A 151 8.67 -6.84 -25.51
C TYR A 151 8.60 -6.65 -27.03
N ASP A 152 9.27 -5.61 -27.51
CA ASP A 152 9.51 -5.41 -28.93
C ASP A 152 10.69 -6.28 -29.37
N ARG A 153 10.41 -7.32 -30.16
CA ARG A 153 11.43 -8.26 -30.66
C ARG A 153 12.33 -7.65 -31.73
N LEU A 154 11.81 -6.70 -32.53
CA LEU A 154 12.55 -6.08 -33.63
C LEU A 154 13.59 -5.12 -33.06
N GLU A 155 13.15 -4.24 -32.17
CA GLU A 155 14.00 -3.24 -31.53
C GLU A 155 14.76 -3.79 -30.30
N ARG A 156 14.41 -5.00 -29.85
CA ARG A 156 14.92 -5.65 -28.62
C ARG A 156 14.71 -4.78 -27.38
N LEU A 157 13.58 -4.08 -27.33
CA LEU A 157 13.23 -3.15 -26.25
C LEU A 157 12.17 -3.76 -25.34
N LEU A 158 12.35 -3.55 -24.04
CA LEU A 158 11.34 -3.84 -23.03
C LEU A 158 10.66 -2.54 -22.63
N ILE A 159 9.34 -2.47 -22.81
CA ILE A 159 8.55 -1.26 -22.64
C ILE A 159 7.72 -1.38 -21.37
N TRP A 160 8.09 -0.60 -20.37
CA TRP A 160 7.24 -0.37 -19.21
C TRP A 160 6.26 0.72 -19.55
N LYS A 161 4.99 0.34 -19.76
CA LYS A 161 3.93 1.32 -19.79
C LYS A 161 3.87 1.92 -18.38
N ASN A 162 4.12 3.22 -18.26
CA ASN A 162 3.76 3.94 -17.04
C ASN A 162 2.33 3.52 -16.71
N GLN A 163 2.12 3.07 -15.47
CA GLN A 163 0.80 2.65 -15.06
C GLN A 163 -0.11 3.89 -15.14
N GLU A 164 -0.84 4.03 -16.24
CA GLU A 164 -1.89 5.02 -16.41
C GLU A 164 -3.08 4.60 -15.55
N TRP A 165 -2.89 4.66 -14.23
CA TRP A 165 -3.96 4.48 -13.26
C TRP A 165 -5.08 5.49 -13.46
N LEU A 166 -4.84 6.60 -14.16
CA LEU A 166 -5.86 7.60 -14.48
C LEU A 166 -6.87 7.09 -15.52
N ALA A 167 -6.45 6.36 -16.55
CA ALA A 167 -7.36 5.91 -17.61
C ALA A 167 -8.30 4.80 -17.11
N THR A 168 -7.79 3.83 -16.35
CA THR A 168 -8.62 2.74 -15.79
C THR A 168 -9.49 3.23 -14.64
N PHE A 169 -9.04 4.19 -13.83
CA PHE A 169 -9.85 4.75 -12.73
C PHE A 169 -10.97 5.66 -13.25
N ILE A 170 -10.71 6.47 -14.28
CA ILE A 170 -11.76 7.25 -14.96
C ILE A 170 -12.75 6.31 -15.64
N ALA A 171 -12.31 5.27 -16.35
CA ALA A 171 -13.20 4.28 -16.96
C ALA A 171 -14.07 3.53 -15.93
N PHE A 172 -13.50 3.16 -14.77
CA PHE A 172 -14.24 2.51 -13.69
C PHE A 172 -15.23 3.47 -12.99
N ALA A 173 -14.88 4.75 -12.85
CA ALA A 173 -15.77 5.77 -12.32
C ALA A 173 -16.93 6.09 -13.29
N SER A 174 -16.65 6.17 -14.59
CA SER A 174 -17.66 6.46 -15.62
C SER A 174 -18.64 5.31 -15.89
N HIS A 175 -18.31 4.07 -15.51
CA HIS A 175 -19.21 2.93 -15.65
C HIS A 175 -20.25 2.78 -14.52
N ARG A 176 -20.15 3.57 -13.44
CA ARG A 176 -21.17 3.59 -12.37
C ARG A 176 -22.25 4.65 -12.55
N ASP A 177 -22.11 5.55 -13.53
CA ASP A 177 -23.09 6.61 -13.81
C ASP A 177 -24.14 6.24 -14.89
N GLY A 178 -24.15 4.99 -15.36
CA GLY A 178 -25.14 4.49 -16.32
C GLY A 178 -26.17 3.57 -15.69
N ASP A 179 -27.08 4.10 -14.85
CA ASP A 179 -28.30 3.38 -14.45
C ASP A 179 -29.34 3.46 -15.59
N PRO A 180 -29.78 2.34 -16.20
CA PRO A 180 -30.77 2.32 -17.28
C PRO A 180 -32.21 2.64 -16.83
N ARG A 181 -32.48 3.01 -15.57
CA ARG A 181 -33.85 3.16 -15.05
C ARG A 181 -34.41 4.59 -15.07
N ARG A 182 -34.15 5.36 -16.12
CA ARG A 182 -34.88 6.62 -16.39
C ARG A 182 -35.42 6.69 -17.82
N THR A 183 -36.36 5.82 -18.13
CA THR A 183 -37.37 6.06 -19.17
C THR A 183 -38.68 5.40 -18.75
N HIS A 184 -39.54 6.18 -18.08
CA HIS A 184 -41.01 6.26 -18.25
C HIS A 184 -41.65 7.03 -17.08
N ARG A 185 -42.59 7.92 -17.44
CA ARG A 185 -43.30 9.00 -16.70
C ARG A 185 -42.61 10.36 -16.90
N GLN A 186 -43.18 11.32 -17.63
CA GLN A 186 -44.58 11.56 -18.02
C GLN A 186 -44.69 11.78 -19.54
#